data_AF-A0A5N6QTT5-F1
#
_entry.id   AF-A0A5N6QTT5-F1
#
_cell.length_a   1.000
_cell.length_b   1.000
_cell.length_c   1.000
_cell.angle_alpha   90.00
_cell.angle_beta   90.00
_cell.angle_gamma   90.00
#
_symmetry.space_group_name_H-M   'P 1'
#
loop_
_entity.id
_entity.type
_entity.pdbx_description
1 polymer ?
#
loop_
_entity_poly.entity_id
_entity_poly.type
_entity_poly.pdbx_seq_one_letter_code
_entity_poly.pdbx_strand_id
1 'polypeptide(L)'
;MPLQPIEPHGSGQNPKPNIPTPIDPPALLHLSFFGESGCFAAGMDRGFRIFCCDPFREIVRREVDVGGISAVDMHFRYTIMALVGGGPHPNYPPNKVMLWDDNQRRYIGELSFRTEVRSVLFHRDRVVIVLEHKVYTYNLADLKLLHQIETISNLKGLCAVSQLAGSVVMVCPGLHKGEVRVDHFGAKRSKFIMAHDSKIACFALNPDGRFVATASSRGTLIRVFNTVDGTLFREVRRGADIADIYSLAFSSTAQWLAVSSDKGTVHVFDLNVNTKSPRNGNSLCASDSNLAVTQSRSFRSLVKGVLPKYFSSEWSFAQFRLLEGSHYIVAFGHQKDTVVILGMDGSFYRCQFDPTNGGEMTQLEYHNFLKPEEAF
;
A
#
# COMPACT_ATOMS: atom_id res chain seq x y z
N MET A 1 -7.77 46.34 -76.75
CA MET A 1 -6.56 46.19 -75.89
C MET A 1 -6.99 46.31 -74.44
N PRO A 2 -6.52 45.48 -73.50
CA PRO A 2 -6.11 44.08 -73.62
C PRO A 2 -7.02 43.13 -72.79
N LEU A 3 -6.96 41.86 -73.16
CA LEU A 3 -7.55 40.70 -72.47
C LEU A 3 -6.94 40.55 -71.07
N GLN A 4 -7.79 40.23 -70.08
CA GLN A 4 -7.33 39.81 -68.76
C GLN A 4 -6.65 38.43 -68.83
N PRO A 5 -5.53 38.19 -68.11
CA PRO A 5 -4.90 36.88 -68.06
C PRO A 5 -5.74 35.91 -67.22
N ILE A 6 -5.89 34.68 -67.73
CA ILE A 6 -6.39 33.53 -66.97
C ILE A 6 -5.30 33.11 -66.00
N GLU A 7 -5.54 33.22 -64.69
CA GLU A 7 -4.66 32.64 -63.67
C GLU A 7 -4.75 31.10 -63.70
N PRO A 8 -3.61 30.39 -63.57
CA PRO A 8 -3.63 28.93 -63.54
C PRO A 8 -4.21 28.45 -62.21
N HIS A 9 -5.14 27.50 -62.30
CA HIS A 9 -5.69 26.74 -61.18
C HIS A 9 -4.57 26.30 -60.21
N GLY A 10 -4.59 26.87 -59.01
CA GLY A 10 -3.79 26.39 -57.89
C GLY A 10 -4.10 24.92 -57.65
N SER A 11 -3.07 24.09 -57.77
CA SER A 11 -3.07 22.68 -57.39
C SER A 11 -3.59 22.55 -55.97
N GLY A 12 -4.75 21.92 -55.80
CA GLY A 12 -5.31 21.58 -54.50
C GLY A 12 -4.28 20.78 -53.71
N GLN A 13 -3.70 21.40 -52.68
CA GLN A 13 -2.98 20.65 -51.66
C GLN A 13 -4.02 19.79 -50.95
N ASN A 14 -3.94 18.47 -51.15
CA ASN A 14 -4.65 17.52 -50.31
C ASN A 14 -4.37 17.90 -48.84
N PRO A 15 -5.40 18.06 -47.99
CA PRO A 15 -5.16 18.27 -46.57
C PRO A 15 -4.32 17.09 -46.08
N LYS A 16 -3.13 17.40 -45.55
CA LYS A 16 -2.32 16.40 -44.83
C LYS A 16 -3.24 15.76 -43.80
N PRO A 17 -3.28 14.41 -43.69
CA PRO A 17 -4.05 13.77 -42.64
C PRO A 17 -3.59 14.37 -41.31
N ASN A 18 -4.53 14.86 -40.51
CA ASN A 18 -4.28 15.30 -39.15
C ASN A 18 -3.61 14.14 -38.42
N ILE A 19 -2.29 14.18 -38.28
CA ILE A 19 -1.56 13.30 -37.38
C ILE A 19 -2.09 13.68 -35.99
N PRO A 20 -2.76 12.77 -35.27
CA PRO A 20 -3.17 13.07 -33.91
C PRO A 20 -1.92 13.45 -33.13
N THR A 21 -1.89 14.64 -32.54
CA THR A 21 -0.86 14.98 -31.56
C THR A 21 -0.80 13.86 -30.53
N PRO A 22 0.40 13.34 -30.19
CA PRO A 22 0.52 12.33 -29.15
C PRO A 22 -0.21 12.83 -27.91
N ILE A 23 -1.23 12.09 -27.47
CA ILE A 23 -1.92 12.40 -26.24
C ILE A 23 -0.91 12.10 -25.12
N ASP A 24 -0.54 13.12 -24.35
CA ASP A 24 0.33 12.93 -23.18
C ASP A 24 -0.23 11.80 -22.29
N PRO A 25 0.63 10.93 -21.74
CA PRO A 25 0.16 9.84 -20.88
C PRO A 25 -0.62 10.41 -19.69
N PRO A 26 -1.68 9.72 -19.23
CA PRO A 26 -2.49 10.20 -18.13
C PRO A 26 -1.66 10.34 -16.86
N ALA A 27 -1.92 11.38 -16.07
CA ALA A 27 -1.23 11.63 -14.81
C ALA A 27 -1.85 10.78 -13.69
N LEU A 28 -1.01 10.09 -12.91
CA LEU A 28 -1.47 9.32 -11.76
C LEU A 28 -1.85 10.24 -10.60
N LEU A 29 -3.03 9.99 -10.04
CA LEU A 29 -3.52 10.63 -8.82
C LEU A 29 -3.48 9.68 -7.64
N HIS A 30 -3.57 8.36 -7.87
CA HIS A 30 -3.65 7.36 -6.82
C HIS A 30 -3.18 5.98 -7.26
N LEU A 31 -2.57 5.24 -6.34
CA LEU A 31 -2.28 3.82 -6.46
C LEU A 31 -2.71 3.10 -5.19
N SER A 32 -3.38 1.97 -5.34
CA SER A 32 -3.81 1.12 -4.23
C SER A 32 -3.78 -0.36 -4.61
N PHE A 33 -3.29 -1.19 -3.69
CA PHE A 33 -3.47 -2.64 -3.79
C PHE A 33 -4.82 -3.06 -3.25
N PHE A 34 -5.38 -4.12 -3.85
CA PHE A 34 -6.64 -4.71 -3.40
C PHE A 34 -6.48 -6.17 -3.03
N GLY A 35 -7.13 -6.58 -1.93
CA GLY A 35 -7.09 -7.96 -1.45
C GLY A 35 -5.67 -8.42 -1.07
N GLU A 36 -5.47 -9.74 -0.96
CA GLU A 36 -4.12 -10.32 -0.81
C GLU A 36 -3.36 -10.22 -2.14
N SER A 37 -2.91 -9.00 -2.45
CA SER A 37 -1.91 -8.61 -3.47
C SER A 37 -2.13 -9.03 -4.92
N GLY A 38 -3.31 -9.57 -5.25
CA GLY A 38 -3.60 -10.10 -6.58
C GLY A 38 -3.92 -9.03 -7.62
N CYS A 39 -4.29 -7.81 -7.22
CA CYS A 39 -4.65 -6.71 -8.11
C CYS A 39 -4.31 -5.35 -7.51
N PHE A 40 -4.29 -4.31 -8.35
CA PHE A 40 -4.17 -2.92 -7.94
C PHE A 40 -5.02 -1.99 -8.83
N ALA A 41 -5.36 -0.80 -8.33
CA ALA A 41 -5.89 0.29 -9.15
C ALA A 41 -4.89 1.41 -9.35
N ALA A 42 -5.04 2.05 -10.49
CA ALA A 42 -4.46 3.33 -10.85
C ALA A 42 -5.61 4.34 -11.05
N GLY A 43 -5.77 5.27 -10.11
CA GLY A 43 -6.60 6.46 -10.29
C GLY A 43 -5.81 7.52 -11.04
N MET A 44 -6.41 8.11 -12.08
CA MET A 44 -5.76 9.02 -13.00
C MET A 44 -6.56 10.30 -13.15
N ASP A 45 -5.95 11.34 -13.74
CA ASP A 45 -6.62 12.60 -14.10
C ASP A 45 -7.70 12.45 -15.19
N ARG A 46 -7.78 11.27 -15.82
CA ARG A 46 -8.71 10.93 -16.90
C ARG A 46 -9.44 9.60 -16.68
N GLY A 47 -9.73 9.26 -15.43
CA GLY A 47 -10.47 8.06 -15.04
C GLY A 47 -9.63 7.09 -14.22
N PHE A 48 -9.77 5.80 -14.45
CA PHE A 48 -9.01 4.78 -13.70
C PHE A 48 -8.80 3.48 -14.50
N ARG A 49 -7.81 2.72 -14.06
CA ARG A 49 -7.51 1.36 -14.53
C ARG A 49 -7.35 0.41 -13.35
N ILE A 50 -7.67 -0.86 -13.54
CA ILE A 50 -7.42 -1.94 -12.58
C ILE A 50 -6.62 -3.03 -13.29
N PHE A 51 -5.60 -3.54 -12.61
CA PHE A 51 -4.69 -4.54 -13.12
C PHE A 51 -4.64 -5.75 -12.19
N CYS A 52 -4.50 -6.93 -12.78
CA CYS A 52 -4.07 -8.13 -12.08
C CYS A 52 -2.55 -8.12 -11.97
N CYS A 53 -2.00 -8.49 -10.81
CA CYS A 53 -0.57 -8.56 -10.58
C CYS A 53 0.04 -9.86 -11.09
N ASP A 54 -0.71 -10.96 -11.21
CA ASP A 54 -0.18 -12.28 -11.61
C ASP A 54 -1.23 -13.14 -12.37
N PRO A 55 -1.08 -13.38 -13.69
CA PRO A 55 -0.13 -12.69 -14.56
C PRO A 55 -0.44 -11.19 -14.61
N PHE A 56 0.59 -10.37 -14.88
CA PHE A 56 0.39 -8.94 -15.07
C PHE A 56 -0.52 -8.68 -16.27
N ARG A 57 -1.68 -8.08 -16.05
CA ARG A 57 -2.62 -7.70 -17.12
C ARG A 57 -3.60 -6.64 -16.65
N GLU A 58 -4.02 -5.78 -17.56
CA GLU A 58 -5.15 -4.88 -17.32
C GLU A 58 -6.47 -5.68 -17.32
N ILE A 59 -7.35 -5.42 -16.35
CA ILE A 59 -8.66 -6.08 -16.23
C ILE A 59 -9.83 -5.11 -16.35
N VAL A 60 -9.65 -3.85 -15.96
CA VAL A 60 -10.68 -2.81 -16.10
C VAL A 60 -10.02 -1.53 -16.60
N ARG A 61 -10.64 -0.92 -17.61
CA ARG A 61 -10.32 0.44 -18.08
C ARG A 61 -11.60 1.27 -18.13
N ARG A 62 -11.57 2.42 -17.48
CA ARG A 62 -12.64 3.41 -17.47
C ARG A 62 -12.01 4.79 -17.61
N GLU A 63 -11.83 5.20 -18.85
CA GLU A 63 -11.24 6.50 -19.18
C GLU A 63 -12.28 7.44 -19.76
N VAL A 64 -12.10 8.72 -19.47
CA VAL A 64 -12.91 9.83 -19.95
C VAL A 64 -11.98 10.94 -20.43
N ASP A 65 -12.45 11.81 -21.33
CA ASP A 65 -11.62 12.88 -21.88
C ASP A 65 -11.07 13.80 -20.77
N VAL A 66 -11.93 14.13 -19.80
CA VAL A 66 -11.61 14.92 -18.61
C VAL A 66 -12.42 14.36 -17.44
N GLY A 67 -11.76 14.02 -16.33
CA GLY A 67 -12.45 13.51 -15.14
C GLY A 67 -11.53 12.67 -14.25
N GLY A 68 -10.87 13.32 -13.31
CA GLY A 68 -9.92 12.68 -12.43
C GLY A 68 -10.57 11.86 -11.31
N ILE A 69 -9.93 10.72 -10.99
CA ILE A 69 -10.31 9.82 -9.90
C ILE A 69 -9.10 9.67 -8.96
N SER A 70 -9.27 10.10 -7.70
CA SER A 70 -8.19 10.12 -6.70
C SER A 70 -8.29 9.04 -5.63
N ALA A 71 -9.37 8.25 -5.62
CA ALA A 71 -9.44 7.02 -4.84
C ALA A 71 -10.36 6.03 -5.55
N VAL A 72 -9.89 4.78 -5.60
CA VAL A 72 -10.63 3.63 -6.12
C VAL A 72 -10.41 2.48 -5.16
N ASP A 73 -11.50 1.84 -4.74
CA ASP A 73 -11.44 0.51 -4.15
C ASP A 73 -12.50 -0.40 -4.77
N MET A 74 -12.26 -1.71 -4.75
CA MET A 74 -13.11 -2.72 -5.38
C MET A 74 -13.41 -3.89 -4.45
N HIS A 75 -14.70 -4.17 -4.29
CA HIS A 75 -15.20 -5.34 -3.58
C HIS A 75 -15.31 -6.54 -4.55
N PHE A 76 -14.26 -7.36 -4.65
CA PHE A 76 -14.15 -8.46 -5.63
C PHE A 76 -15.36 -9.38 -5.76
N ARG A 77 -15.96 -9.83 -4.64
CA ARG A 77 -17.10 -10.77 -4.71
C ARG A 77 -18.31 -10.20 -5.44
N TYR A 78 -18.55 -8.89 -5.34
CA TYR A 78 -19.73 -8.23 -5.88
C TYR A 78 -19.39 -7.34 -7.07
N THR A 79 -18.10 -7.22 -7.43
CA THR A 79 -17.60 -6.31 -8.47
C THR A 79 -18.07 -4.86 -8.30
N ILE A 80 -18.32 -4.46 -7.05
CA ILE A 80 -18.71 -3.09 -6.70
C ILE A 80 -17.44 -2.28 -6.51
N MET A 81 -17.41 -1.10 -7.11
CA MET A 81 -16.34 -0.12 -6.97
C MET A 81 -16.82 1.09 -6.18
N ALA A 82 -15.94 1.62 -5.34
CA ALA A 82 -16.11 2.91 -4.69
C ALA A 82 -15.14 3.91 -5.31
N LEU A 83 -15.69 5.01 -5.85
CA LEU A 83 -14.95 5.98 -6.62
C LEU A 83 -15.05 7.36 -5.96
N VAL A 84 -13.92 8.06 -5.85
CA VAL A 84 -13.85 9.46 -5.40
C VAL A 84 -13.17 10.28 -6.49
N GLY A 85 -13.81 11.37 -6.91
CA GLY A 85 -13.21 12.28 -7.88
C GLY A 85 -12.09 13.11 -7.25
N GLY A 86 -11.05 13.40 -8.02
CA GLY A 86 -9.97 14.28 -7.57
C GLY A 86 -9.10 14.80 -8.71
N GLY A 87 -7.99 15.42 -8.36
CA GLY A 87 -7.15 16.15 -9.32
C GLY A 87 -7.75 17.49 -9.75
N PRO A 88 -7.16 18.16 -10.75
CA PRO A 88 -7.58 19.50 -11.18
C PRO A 88 -9.01 19.56 -11.76
N HIS A 89 -9.46 18.45 -12.36
CA HIS A 89 -10.77 18.33 -13.01
C HIS A 89 -11.45 17.03 -12.59
N PRO A 90 -12.01 16.96 -11.37
CA PRO A 90 -12.50 15.72 -10.80
C PRO A 90 -13.79 15.24 -11.49
N ASN A 91 -13.91 13.94 -11.75
CA ASN A 91 -15.10 13.36 -12.39
C ASN A 91 -16.35 13.45 -11.49
N TYR A 92 -16.14 13.49 -10.18
CA TYR A 92 -17.16 13.61 -9.14
C TYR A 92 -16.71 14.62 -8.09
N PRO A 93 -17.61 15.26 -7.34
CA PRO A 93 -17.19 16.11 -6.22
C PRO A 93 -16.29 15.34 -5.23
N PRO A 94 -15.15 15.92 -4.78
CA PRO A 94 -14.18 15.21 -3.94
C PRO A 94 -14.71 14.87 -2.54
N ASN A 95 -15.85 15.42 -2.15
CA ASN A 95 -16.57 15.10 -0.92
C ASN A 95 -17.68 14.04 -1.11
N LYS A 96 -17.72 13.37 -2.27
CA LYS A 96 -18.67 12.28 -2.56
C LYS A 96 -17.94 10.98 -2.87
N VAL A 97 -18.56 9.88 -2.46
CA VAL A 97 -18.17 8.52 -2.84
C VAL A 97 -19.26 7.96 -3.72
N MET A 98 -18.90 7.60 -4.95
CA MET A 98 -19.79 6.99 -5.91
C MET A 98 -19.64 5.48 -5.86
N LEU A 99 -20.75 4.76 -5.68
CA LEU A 99 -20.79 3.31 -5.70
C LEU A 99 -21.28 2.85 -7.09
N TRP A 100 -20.47 2.01 -7.73
CA TRP A 100 -20.70 1.51 -9.08
C TRP A 100 -20.68 -0.01 -9.09
N ASP A 101 -21.67 -0.65 -9.70
CA ASP A 101 -21.68 -2.09 -9.95
C ASP A 101 -21.17 -2.35 -11.36
N ASP A 102 -20.01 -3.01 -11.47
CA ASP A 102 -19.40 -3.26 -12.78
C ASP A 102 -20.10 -4.36 -13.58
N ASN A 103 -20.64 -5.36 -12.90
CA ASN A 103 -21.36 -6.46 -13.52
C ASN A 103 -22.68 -5.97 -14.15
N GLN A 104 -23.41 -5.12 -13.41
CA GLN A 104 -24.65 -4.50 -13.90
C GLN A 104 -24.41 -3.23 -14.72
N ARG A 105 -23.16 -2.75 -14.79
CA ARG A 105 -22.74 -1.51 -15.46
C ARG A 105 -23.62 -0.32 -15.07
N ARG A 106 -23.93 -0.18 -13.78
CA ARG A 106 -24.79 0.90 -13.31
C ARG A 106 -24.30 1.51 -12.00
N TYR A 107 -24.70 2.76 -11.82
CA TYR A 107 -24.62 3.45 -10.56
C TYR A 107 -25.61 2.85 -9.55
N ILE A 108 -25.13 2.57 -8.34
CA ILE A 108 -25.93 1.96 -7.27
C ILE A 108 -26.16 2.88 -6.07
N GLY A 109 -25.38 3.95 -5.90
CA GLY A 109 -25.63 4.94 -4.85
C GLY A 109 -24.45 5.88 -4.61
N GLU A 110 -24.67 6.93 -3.80
CA GLU A 110 -23.65 7.87 -3.38
C GLU A 110 -23.69 8.08 -1.86
N LEU A 111 -22.53 8.41 -1.30
CA LEU A 111 -22.39 8.94 0.05
C LEU A 111 -21.80 10.34 -0.05
N SER A 112 -22.45 11.32 0.57
CA SER A 112 -22.05 12.73 0.53
C SER A 112 -21.58 13.22 1.89
N PHE A 113 -20.44 13.92 1.92
CA PHE A 113 -19.78 14.40 3.13
C PHE A 113 -19.59 15.92 3.10
N ARG A 114 -19.35 16.51 4.28
CA ARG A 114 -19.10 17.96 4.41
C ARG A 114 -17.68 18.37 4.05
N THR A 115 -16.75 17.43 4.02
CA THR A 115 -15.35 17.63 3.68
C THR A 115 -14.93 16.61 2.64
N GLU A 116 -13.79 16.85 2.01
CA GLU A 116 -13.19 15.92 1.06
C GLU A 116 -12.98 14.54 1.67
N VAL A 117 -13.21 13.53 0.85
CA VAL A 117 -12.88 12.14 1.16
C VAL A 117 -11.39 11.93 0.88
N ARG A 118 -10.67 11.48 1.91
CA ARG A 118 -9.22 11.23 1.83
C ARG A 118 -8.92 9.80 1.36
N SER A 119 -9.76 8.84 1.73
CA SER A 119 -9.63 7.44 1.31
C SER A 119 -10.96 6.70 1.43
N VAL A 120 -11.13 5.67 0.63
CA VAL A 120 -12.27 4.74 0.68
C VAL A 120 -11.74 3.31 0.66
N LEU A 121 -12.31 2.46 1.51
CA LEU A 121 -11.91 1.05 1.63
C LEU A 121 -13.14 0.16 1.78
N PHE A 122 -13.15 -1.01 1.16
CA PHE A 122 -14.09 -2.07 1.43
C PHE A 122 -13.55 -3.01 2.52
N HIS A 123 -14.44 -3.41 3.40
CA HIS A 123 -14.18 -4.44 4.39
C HIS A 123 -15.38 -5.35 4.51
N ARG A 124 -15.35 -6.46 3.76
CA ARG A 124 -16.50 -7.37 3.65
C ARG A 124 -17.75 -6.60 3.19
N ASP A 125 -18.87 -6.81 3.86
CA ASP A 125 -20.15 -6.13 3.64
C ASP A 125 -20.17 -4.67 4.12
N ARG A 126 -19.02 -4.01 4.23
CA ARG A 126 -18.89 -2.64 4.73
C ARG A 126 -18.06 -1.79 3.80
N VAL A 127 -18.40 -0.51 3.73
CA VAL A 127 -17.60 0.53 3.09
C VAL A 127 -17.14 1.52 4.16
N VAL A 128 -15.83 1.75 4.22
CA VAL A 128 -15.14 2.62 5.17
C VAL A 128 -14.74 3.89 4.45
N ILE A 129 -15.22 5.04 4.93
CA ILE A 129 -14.92 6.35 4.37
C ILE A 129 -14.03 7.11 5.35
N VAL A 130 -12.88 7.55 4.87
CA VAL A 130 -11.91 8.30 5.66
C VAL A 130 -11.97 9.76 5.25
N LEU A 131 -12.36 10.62 6.18
CA LEU A 131 -12.21 12.07 6.10
C LEU A 131 -10.99 12.51 6.92
N GLU A 132 -10.70 13.81 6.94
CA GLU A 132 -9.55 14.31 7.71
C GLU A 132 -9.67 14.07 9.22
N HIS A 133 -10.85 14.24 9.81
CA HIS A 133 -11.03 14.11 11.27
C HIS A 133 -12.00 13.00 11.68
N LYS A 134 -12.52 12.24 10.71
CA LYS A 134 -13.54 11.22 10.95
C LYS A 134 -13.35 10.02 10.04
N VAL A 135 -13.60 8.85 10.59
CA VAL A 135 -13.75 7.61 9.83
C VAL A 135 -15.19 7.13 10.00
N TYR A 136 -15.89 6.93 8.89
CA TYR A 136 -17.24 6.40 8.85
C TYR A 136 -17.22 4.97 8.34
N THR A 137 -18.05 4.11 8.89
CA THR A 137 -18.27 2.76 8.38
C THR A 137 -19.75 2.57 8.10
N TYR A 138 -20.09 2.25 6.85
CA TYR A 138 -21.45 2.00 6.40
C TYR A 138 -21.63 0.52 6.06
N ASN A 139 -22.83 0.00 6.25
CA ASN A 139 -23.22 -1.28 5.67
C ASN A 139 -23.38 -1.13 4.16
N LEU A 140 -22.83 -2.04 3.37
CA LEU A 140 -22.85 -1.96 1.92
C LEU A 140 -24.23 -2.24 1.32
N ALA A 141 -25.04 -3.08 1.97
CA ALA A 141 -26.31 -3.53 1.42
C ALA A 141 -27.40 -2.45 1.53
N ASP A 142 -27.44 -1.69 2.62
CA ASP A 142 -28.46 -0.67 2.87
C ASP A 142 -27.92 0.75 3.11
N LEU A 143 -26.60 0.94 3.06
CA LEU A 143 -25.91 2.20 3.28
C LEU A 143 -26.21 2.85 4.64
N LYS A 144 -26.65 2.07 5.64
CA LYS A 144 -26.80 2.58 6.99
C LYS A 144 -25.44 2.79 7.65
N LEU A 145 -25.33 3.91 8.37
CA LEU A 145 -24.16 4.22 9.19
C LEU A 145 -24.06 3.23 10.36
N LEU A 146 -22.94 2.52 10.45
CA LEU A 146 -22.64 1.58 11.53
C LEU A 146 -21.77 2.21 12.61
N HIS A 147 -20.71 2.90 12.19
CA HIS A 147 -19.73 3.49 13.10
C HIS A 147 -19.27 4.85 12.62
N GLN A 148 -19.07 5.77 13.56
CA GLN A 148 -18.43 7.06 13.35
C GLN A 148 -17.32 7.19 14.39
N ILE A 149 -16.09 7.34 13.93
CA ILE A 149 -14.89 7.47 14.77
C ILE A 149 -14.29 8.83 14.52
N GLU A 150 -13.92 9.53 15.59
CA GLU A 150 -13.15 10.76 15.51
C GLU A 150 -11.65 10.45 15.55
N THR A 151 -10.88 11.19 14.75
CA THR A 151 -9.43 11.03 14.65
C THR A 151 -8.74 12.38 14.77
N ILE A 152 -7.45 12.35 15.09
CA ILE A 152 -6.56 13.46 14.77
C ILE A 152 -6.59 13.74 13.25
N SER A 153 -6.10 14.91 12.81
CA SER A 153 -5.99 15.25 11.39
C SER A 153 -5.25 14.13 10.62
N ASN A 154 -5.98 13.53 9.69
CA ASN A 154 -5.63 12.38 8.87
C ASN A 154 -5.58 12.78 7.39
N LEU A 155 -4.71 13.75 7.07
CA LEU A 155 -4.57 14.31 5.73
C LEU A 155 -4.21 13.25 4.66
N LYS A 156 -3.50 12.20 5.05
CA LYS A 156 -3.11 11.08 4.16
C LYS A 156 -4.20 10.02 4.00
N GLY A 157 -5.35 10.15 4.68
CA GLY A 157 -6.43 9.17 4.58
C GLY A 157 -6.06 7.79 5.13
N LEU A 158 -5.18 7.71 6.12
CA LEU A 158 -4.70 6.44 6.68
C LEU A 158 -5.85 5.65 7.32
N CYS A 159 -6.06 4.44 6.83
CA CYS A 159 -6.93 3.43 7.41
C CYS A 159 -6.50 2.06 6.89
N ALA A 160 -6.63 1.02 7.69
CA ALA A 160 -6.29 -0.35 7.30
C ALA A 160 -7.32 -1.32 7.87
N VAL A 161 -7.65 -2.36 7.12
CA VAL A 161 -8.66 -3.35 7.49
C VAL A 161 -8.12 -4.76 7.29
N SER A 162 -8.55 -5.70 8.13
CA SER A 162 -8.13 -7.10 8.03
C SER A 162 -8.73 -7.74 6.78
N GLN A 163 -7.96 -8.63 6.14
CA GLN A 163 -8.33 -9.23 4.86
C GLN A 163 -9.00 -10.60 5.03
N LEU A 164 -8.69 -11.33 6.10
CA LEU A 164 -9.26 -12.67 6.33
C LEU A 164 -10.69 -12.65 6.90
N ALA A 165 -11.53 -13.56 6.41
CA ALA A 165 -12.96 -13.69 6.74
C ALA A 165 -13.27 -14.05 8.21
N GLY A 166 -12.28 -14.44 9.02
CA GLY A 166 -12.44 -14.65 10.47
C GLY A 166 -12.21 -13.40 11.32
N SER A 167 -11.49 -12.41 10.79
CA SER A 167 -11.04 -11.23 11.54
C SER A 167 -11.73 -9.95 11.07
N VAL A 168 -12.36 -9.21 11.99
CA VAL A 168 -12.98 -7.91 11.71
C VAL A 168 -12.23 -6.85 12.49
N VAL A 169 -11.04 -6.51 12.00
CA VAL A 169 -10.14 -5.53 12.62
C VAL A 169 -9.98 -4.34 11.69
N MET A 170 -10.08 -3.14 12.25
CA MET A 170 -9.79 -1.89 11.56
C MET A 170 -8.80 -1.06 12.37
N VAL A 171 -7.89 -0.39 11.68
CA VAL A 171 -6.91 0.52 12.27
C VAL A 171 -7.08 1.90 11.65
N CYS A 172 -7.10 2.92 12.49
CA CYS A 172 -7.06 4.33 12.08
C CYS A 172 -6.17 5.13 13.06
N PRO A 173 -5.78 6.36 12.71
CA PRO A 173 -5.14 7.26 13.68
C PRO A 173 -6.01 7.46 14.92
N GLY A 174 -5.37 7.53 16.10
CA GLY A 174 -6.05 7.87 17.35
C GLY A 174 -6.38 9.36 17.46
N LEU A 175 -6.74 9.81 18.66
CA LEU A 175 -7.00 11.24 18.94
C LEU A 175 -5.72 12.00 19.24
N HIS A 176 -4.66 11.28 19.62
CA HIS A 176 -3.38 11.86 20.00
C HIS A 176 -2.30 11.65 18.94
N LYS A 177 -1.32 12.56 18.94
CA LYS A 177 -0.14 12.46 18.10
C LYS A 177 0.60 11.15 18.37
N GLY A 178 0.79 10.35 17.32
CA GLY A 178 1.53 9.08 17.39
C GLY A 178 0.73 7.91 17.97
N GLU A 179 -0.57 8.11 18.21
CA GLU A 179 -1.51 7.08 18.63
C GLU A 179 -2.16 6.42 17.42
N VAL A 180 -2.32 5.10 17.45
CA VAL A 180 -3.19 4.35 16.55
C VAL A 180 -4.32 3.70 17.35
N ARG A 181 -5.54 3.79 16.80
CA ARG A 181 -6.73 3.13 17.31
C ARG A 181 -6.95 1.85 16.51
N VAL A 182 -7.19 0.75 17.22
CA VAL A 182 -7.47 -0.57 16.66
C VAL A 182 -8.82 -1.05 17.17
N ASP A 183 -9.80 -1.20 16.27
CA ASP A 183 -11.13 -1.69 16.58
C ASP A 183 -11.28 -3.16 16.15
N HIS A 184 -11.55 -4.03 17.12
CA HIS A 184 -11.94 -5.43 16.92
C HIS A 184 -13.46 -5.51 16.95
N PHE A 185 -14.12 -5.26 15.81
CA PHE A 185 -15.59 -5.18 15.75
C PHE A 185 -16.27 -6.49 16.13
N GLY A 186 -15.68 -7.64 15.80
CA GLY A 186 -16.20 -8.95 16.21
C GLY A 186 -16.19 -9.16 17.73
N ALA A 187 -15.18 -8.62 18.42
CA ALA A 187 -15.05 -8.69 19.87
C ALA A 187 -15.63 -7.45 20.59
N LYS A 188 -16.18 -6.48 19.84
CA LYS A 188 -16.65 -5.18 20.33
C LYS A 188 -15.63 -4.49 21.26
N ARG A 189 -14.35 -4.54 20.90
CA ARG A 189 -13.25 -4.00 21.71
C ARG A 189 -12.40 -3.04 20.90
N SER A 190 -12.03 -1.93 21.51
CA SER A 190 -11.08 -0.97 20.94
C SER A 190 -9.79 -0.95 21.75
N LYS A 191 -8.65 -0.79 21.08
CA LYS A 191 -7.34 -0.63 21.69
C LYS A 191 -6.68 0.63 21.14
N PHE A 192 -6.07 1.41 22.04
CA PHE A 192 -5.30 2.60 21.69
C PHE A 192 -3.83 2.29 21.97
N ILE A 193 -2.98 2.48 20.98
CA ILE A 193 -1.55 2.16 21.05
C ILE A 193 -0.78 3.45 20.79
N MET A 194 -0.05 3.92 21.81
CA MET A 194 0.93 4.99 21.66
C MET A 194 2.17 4.44 20.96
N ALA A 195 2.14 4.45 19.63
CA ALA A 195 3.13 3.79 18.80
C ALA A 195 4.42 4.62 18.64
N HIS A 196 4.29 5.95 18.58
CA HIS A 196 5.41 6.87 18.35
C HIS A 196 5.21 8.20 19.08
N ASP A 197 6.30 8.95 19.33
CA ASP A 197 6.23 10.32 19.90
C ASP A 197 5.93 11.39 18.83
N SER A 198 6.06 11.01 17.55
CA SER A 198 5.79 11.85 16.38
C SER A 198 4.53 11.39 15.63
N LYS A 199 4.01 12.23 14.72
CA LYS A 199 2.76 11.92 14.01
C LYS A 199 2.89 10.59 13.28
N ILE A 200 1.81 9.80 13.25
CA ILE A 200 1.76 8.60 12.44
C ILE A 200 1.81 9.00 10.96
N ALA A 201 2.75 8.43 10.22
CA ALA A 201 2.95 8.72 8.79
C ALA A 201 2.41 7.61 7.89
N CYS A 202 2.47 6.36 8.36
CA CYS A 202 2.01 5.17 7.65
C CYS A 202 1.76 4.03 8.66
N PHE A 203 0.82 3.14 8.37
CA PHE A 203 0.66 1.87 9.06
C PHE A 203 0.08 0.81 8.12
N ALA A 204 0.34 -0.44 8.44
CA ALA A 204 -0.26 -1.58 7.75
C ALA A 204 -0.74 -2.60 8.78
N LEU A 205 -1.85 -3.26 8.47
CA LEU A 205 -2.37 -4.37 9.24
C LEU A 205 -2.05 -5.66 8.49
N ASN A 206 -1.61 -6.70 9.19
CA ASN A 206 -1.42 -8.00 8.55
C ASN A 206 -2.79 -8.64 8.19
N PRO A 207 -2.84 -9.61 7.27
CA PRO A 207 -4.12 -10.10 6.73
C PRO A 207 -5.11 -10.64 7.77
N ASP A 208 -4.60 -11.30 8.82
CA ASP A 208 -5.42 -11.82 9.92
C ASP A 208 -5.78 -10.79 11.01
N GLY A 209 -5.23 -9.58 10.93
CA GLY A 209 -5.50 -8.50 11.88
C GLY A 209 -4.81 -8.62 13.24
N ARG A 210 -3.88 -9.56 13.45
CA ARG A 210 -3.16 -9.75 14.73
C ARG A 210 -2.03 -8.75 14.95
N PHE A 211 -1.45 -8.21 13.89
CA PHE A 211 -0.30 -7.32 13.96
C PHE A 211 -0.52 -6.05 13.15
N VAL A 212 -0.13 -4.91 13.74
CA VAL A 212 -0.08 -3.62 13.06
C VAL A 212 1.37 -3.12 13.03
N ALA A 213 1.89 -2.87 11.84
CA ALA A 213 3.16 -2.18 11.63
C ALA A 213 2.89 -0.68 11.52
N THR A 214 3.70 0.14 12.16
CA THR A 214 3.52 1.59 12.22
C THR A 214 4.84 2.30 11.97
N ALA A 215 4.77 3.40 11.23
CA ALA A 215 5.86 4.34 11.04
C ALA A 215 5.37 5.76 11.35
N SER A 216 6.27 6.54 11.94
CA SER A 216 6.00 7.96 12.20
C SER A 216 6.64 8.87 11.17
N SER A 217 6.37 10.16 11.26
CA SER A 217 6.97 11.20 10.40
C SER A 217 8.50 11.30 10.51
N ARG A 218 9.12 10.59 11.46
CA ARG A 218 10.58 10.43 11.48
C ARG A 218 11.06 9.32 10.54
N GLY A 219 10.25 8.29 10.32
CA GLY A 219 10.54 7.17 9.41
C GLY A 219 11.83 6.37 9.66
N THR A 220 12.53 6.58 10.77
CA THR A 220 13.77 5.86 11.10
C THR A 220 13.49 4.46 11.66
N LEU A 221 12.38 4.32 12.38
CA LEU A 221 11.96 3.10 13.07
C LEU A 221 10.58 2.70 12.60
N ILE A 222 10.41 1.39 12.39
CA ILE A 222 9.13 0.76 12.12
C ILE A 222 8.81 -0.15 13.30
N ARG A 223 7.62 0.01 13.88
CA ARG A 223 7.21 -0.74 15.07
C ARG A 223 6.01 -1.60 14.76
N VAL A 224 6.11 -2.87 15.13
CA VAL A 224 5.05 -3.87 14.98
C VAL A 224 4.45 -4.14 16.35
N PHE A 225 3.15 -3.99 16.48
CA PHE A 225 2.40 -4.21 17.71
C PHE A 225 1.40 -5.35 17.55
N ASN A 226 1.18 -6.09 18.63
CA ASN A 226 0.04 -6.98 18.74
C ASN A 226 -1.24 -6.15 18.91
N THR A 227 -2.24 -6.41 18.07
CA THR A 227 -3.48 -5.62 18.04
C THR A 227 -4.43 -5.92 19.19
N VAL A 228 -4.30 -7.09 19.85
CA VAL A 228 -5.17 -7.55 20.93
C VAL A 228 -4.80 -6.90 22.26
N ASP A 229 -3.52 -6.94 22.64
CA ASP A 229 -3.05 -6.42 23.92
C ASP A 229 -2.32 -5.07 23.79
N GLY A 230 -1.94 -4.67 22.57
CA GLY A 230 -1.20 -3.43 22.28
C GLY A 230 0.30 -3.51 22.58
N THR A 231 0.83 -4.70 22.85
CA THR A 231 2.25 -4.87 23.18
C THR A 231 3.13 -4.69 21.93
N LEU A 232 4.31 -4.08 22.12
CA LEU A 232 5.31 -3.98 21.07
C LEU A 232 5.89 -5.38 20.80
N PHE A 233 5.62 -5.91 19.62
CA PHE A 233 6.11 -7.22 19.18
C PHE A 233 7.53 -7.13 18.62
N ARG A 234 7.77 -6.17 17.71
CA ARG A 234 9.06 -5.95 17.05
C ARG A 234 9.30 -4.47 16.78
N GLU A 235 10.57 -4.09 16.76
CA GLU A 235 11.03 -2.78 16.29
C GLU A 235 12.20 -3.02 15.33
N VAL A 236 12.08 -2.53 14.10
CA VAL A 236 13.11 -2.64 13.06
C VAL A 236 13.55 -1.26 12.63
N ARG A 237 14.82 -1.14 12.23
CA ARG A 237 15.41 0.13 11.81
C ARG A 237 15.53 0.17 10.30
N ARG A 238 14.83 1.13 9.69
CA ARG A 238 14.92 1.40 8.25
C ARG A 238 16.23 2.08 7.88
N GLY A 239 16.67 3.04 8.69
CA GLY A 239 17.93 3.75 8.49
C GLY A 239 18.28 4.70 9.63
N ALA A 240 19.41 5.38 9.49
CA ALA A 240 19.82 6.44 10.42
C ALA A 240 19.08 7.75 10.15
N ASP A 241 18.93 8.11 8.88
CA ASP A 241 18.35 9.37 8.44
C ASP A 241 16.83 9.36 8.48
N ILE A 242 16.24 10.54 8.67
CA ILE A 242 14.78 10.72 8.53
C ILE A 242 14.36 10.42 7.09
N ALA A 243 13.20 9.77 6.92
CA ALA A 243 12.58 9.53 5.63
C ALA A 243 11.06 9.61 5.73
N ASP A 244 10.44 10.05 4.66
CA ASP A 244 9.01 9.89 4.47
C ASP A 244 8.70 8.44 4.06
N ILE A 245 8.00 7.73 4.95
CA ILE A 245 7.54 6.36 4.68
C ILE A 245 6.28 6.42 3.81
N TYR A 246 6.33 5.71 2.69
CA TYR A 246 5.28 5.68 1.68
C TYR A 246 4.34 4.51 1.90
N SER A 247 4.88 3.30 2.05
CA SER A 247 4.09 2.09 2.22
C SER A 247 4.75 1.09 3.17
N LEU A 248 3.89 0.34 3.87
CA LEU A 248 4.21 -0.81 4.68
C LEU A 248 3.36 -1.98 4.20
N ALA A 249 3.90 -3.18 4.12
CA ALA A 249 3.12 -4.37 3.78
C ALA A 249 3.64 -5.61 4.51
N PHE A 250 2.73 -6.42 5.05
CA PHE A 250 3.06 -7.73 5.60
C PHE A 250 2.99 -8.80 4.52
N SER A 251 3.83 -9.83 4.63
CA SER A 251 3.56 -11.08 3.94
C SER A 251 2.32 -11.77 4.53
N SER A 252 1.71 -12.68 3.77
CA SER A 252 0.55 -13.46 4.23
C SER A 252 0.81 -14.25 5.52
N THR A 253 2.05 -14.68 5.73
CA THR A 253 2.50 -15.36 6.96
C THR A 253 2.87 -14.42 8.10
N ALA A 254 2.85 -13.10 7.87
CA ALA A 254 3.39 -12.06 8.74
C ALA A 254 4.88 -12.24 9.13
N GLN A 255 5.60 -13.14 8.46
CA GLN A 255 7.04 -13.33 8.66
C GLN A 255 7.83 -12.14 8.13
N TRP A 256 7.39 -11.54 7.03
CA TRP A 256 8.12 -10.48 6.36
C TRP A 256 7.36 -9.16 6.41
N LEU A 257 8.11 -8.06 6.49
CA LEU A 257 7.59 -6.70 6.39
C LEU A 257 8.35 -5.94 5.31
N ALA A 258 7.66 -5.50 4.27
CA ALA A 258 8.19 -4.64 3.22
C ALA A 258 7.93 -3.17 3.57
N VAL A 259 8.90 -2.30 3.27
CA VAL A 259 8.87 -0.87 3.58
C VAL A 259 9.44 -0.08 2.40
N SER A 260 8.70 0.91 1.90
CA SER A 260 9.19 1.89 0.92
C SER A 260 9.23 3.30 1.51
N SER A 261 10.14 4.12 0.99
CA SER A 261 10.34 5.51 1.46
C SER A 261 10.90 6.42 0.37
N ASP A 262 11.03 7.71 0.68
CA ASP A 262 11.68 8.71 -0.16
C ASP A 262 13.17 8.45 -0.47
N LYS A 263 13.81 7.48 0.18
CA LYS A 263 15.24 7.13 0.00
C LYS A 263 15.52 6.18 -1.17
N GLY A 264 14.56 5.96 -2.06
CA GLY A 264 14.76 5.12 -3.26
C GLY A 264 15.16 3.67 -2.94
N THR A 265 14.87 3.17 -1.74
CA THR A 265 15.18 1.79 -1.33
C THR A 265 13.94 1.15 -0.73
N VAL A 266 13.56 -0.01 -1.25
CA VAL A 266 12.58 -0.91 -0.61
C VAL A 266 13.33 -1.86 0.29
N HIS A 267 12.92 -1.91 1.55
CA HIS A 267 13.48 -2.79 2.57
C HIS A 267 12.51 -3.94 2.86
N VAL A 268 13.02 -5.15 3.04
CA VAL A 268 12.29 -6.28 3.61
C VAL A 268 12.96 -6.67 4.93
N PHE A 269 12.16 -6.80 5.99
CA PHE A 269 12.59 -7.22 7.32
C PHE A 269 12.01 -8.59 7.68
N ASP A 270 12.81 -9.42 8.34
CA ASP A 270 12.34 -10.65 8.99
C ASP A 270 11.79 -10.36 10.40
N LEU A 271 10.49 -10.55 10.59
CA LEU A 271 9.83 -10.36 11.88
C LEU A 271 9.95 -11.57 12.80
N ASN A 272 10.43 -12.71 12.28
CA ASN A 272 10.74 -13.91 13.06
C ASN A 272 9.55 -14.45 13.87
N VAL A 273 8.32 -14.32 13.34
CA VAL A 273 7.06 -14.64 14.04
C VAL A 273 7.02 -16.10 14.56
N ASN A 274 7.66 -17.02 13.85
CA ASN A 274 7.64 -18.46 14.17
C ASN A 274 8.81 -18.94 15.06
N THR A 275 9.71 -18.06 15.51
CA THR A 275 10.92 -18.47 16.25
C THR A 275 10.77 -18.43 17.78
N LYS A 276 9.59 -18.07 18.30
CA LYS A 276 9.32 -18.08 19.76
C LYS A 276 8.52 -19.30 20.19
N SER A 277 9.20 -20.44 20.28
CA SER A 277 8.92 -21.37 21.37
C SER A 277 10.12 -21.33 22.31
N PRO A 278 9.99 -20.78 23.54
CA PRO A 278 11.06 -20.88 24.51
C PRO A 278 11.21 -22.35 24.87
N ARG A 279 12.28 -23.00 24.40
CA ARG A 279 12.82 -24.19 25.05
C ARG A 279 13.34 -23.78 26.42
N ASN A 280 12.44 -23.67 27.40
CA ASN A 280 12.84 -23.75 28.80
C ASN A 280 13.15 -25.21 29.09
N GLY A 281 14.43 -25.55 28.92
CA GLY A 281 15.01 -26.72 29.55
C GLY A 281 15.02 -26.50 31.06
N ASN A 282 14.31 -27.36 31.77
CA ASN A 282 14.63 -27.78 33.13
C ASN A 282 14.03 -29.17 33.32
N SER A 283 14.80 -30.19 32.98
CA SER A 283 14.72 -31.48 33.66
C SER A 283 16.14 -32.02 33.81
N LEU A 284 16.52 -32.17 35.07
CA LEU A 284 17.78 -32.75 35.53
C LEU A 284 17.89 -34.19 35.04
N CYS A 285 19.03 -34.57 34.46
CA CYS A 285 19.66 -35.88 34.60
C CYS A 285 21.13 -35.75 34.19
N ALA A 286 22.02 -36.24 35.05
CA ALA A 286 23.48 -36.19 34.92
C ALA A 286 24.03 -37.37 34.09
N SER A 287 25.36 -37.30 33.83
CA SER A 287 26.28 -38.30 33.23
C SER A 287 26.07 -38.60 31.73
N ASP A 288 27.09 -38.72 30.86
CA ASP A 288 28.54 -38.80 31.03
C ASP A 288 29.27 -38.52 29.68
N SER A 289 30.57 -38.23 29.80
CA SER A 289 31.69 -38.45 28.86
C SER A 289 31.74 -37.88 27.42
N ASN A 290 32.70 -36.96 27.25
CA ASN A 290 33.66 -36.75 26.14
C ASN A 290 33.39 -37.36 24.75
N LEU A 291 33.40 -36.51 23.71
CA LEU A 291 34.23 -36.64 22.51
C LEU A 291 34.26 -35.30 21.73
N ALA A 292 35.43 -34.96 21.18
CA ALA A 292 35.78 -33.66 20.62
C ALA A 292 35.62 -33.59 19.07
N VAL A 293 35.76 -32.36 18.54
CA VAL A 293 36.08 -31.96 17.12
C VAL A 293 34.85 -31.89 16.18
N THR A 294 34.50 -30.84 15.41
CA THR A 294 35.12 -29.57 14.97
C THR A 294 34.07 -28.56 14.46
N GLN A 295 34.30 -27.27 14.74
CA GLN A 295 34.03 -26.06 13.93
C GLN A 295 32.65 -25.80 13.27
N SER A 296 31.95 -24.80 13.81
CA SER A 296 31.31 -23.75 13.00
C SER A 296 31.46 -22.39 13.70
N ARG A 297 31.71 -21.34 12.91
CA ARG A 297 32.16 -20.02 13.35
C ARG A 297 31.05 -19.26 14.09
N SER A 298 31.14 -19.20 15.42
CA SER A 298 30.42 -18.19 16.22
C SER A 298 31.20 -16.88 16.27
N PHE A 299 30.54 -15.79 15.87
CA PHE A 299 30.99 -14.43 16.16
C PHE A 299 31.15 -14.28 17.67
N ARG A 300 32.37 -13.97 18.12
CA ARG A 300 32.69 -13.74 19.52
C ARG A 300 31.86 -12.57 20.04
N SER A 301 30.96 -12.84 20.99
CA SER A 301 30.35 -11.81 21.81
C SER A 301 31.38 -11.31 22.84
N LEU A 302 31.90 -10.10 22.63
CA LEU A 302 32.75 -9.43 23.61
C LEU A 302 32.53 -7.93 23.46
N VAL A 303 31.55 -7.36 24.16
CA VAL A 303 31.69 -6.51 25.37
C VAL A 303 30.30 -6.31 26.00
N LYS A 304 30.12 -6.66 27.28
CA LYS A 304 28.99 -6.19 28.11
C LYS A 304 29.35 -4.80 28.65
N GLY A 305 28.78 -3.76 28.06
CA GLY A 305 28.88 -2.39 28.55
C GLY A 305 28.03 -1.46 27.70
N VAL A 306 26.84 -1.11 28.21
CA VAL A 306 25.80 -0.19 27.66
C VAL A 306 26.12 0.42 26.28
N LEU A 307 25.98 -0.37 25.21
CA LEU A 307 25.92 0.21 23.87
C LEU A 307 24.58 0.96 23.74
N PRO A 308 24.55 2.16 23.12
CA PRO A 308 23.30 2.83 22.80
C PRO A 308 22.36 1.86 22.05
N LYS A 309 21.05 1.88 22.37
CA LYS A 309 20.01 1.02 21.73
C LYS A 309 20.05 1.01 20.19
N TYR A 310 20.70 1.99 19.58
CA TYR A 310 21.01 2.05 18.15
C TYR A 310 21.76 0.80 17.63
N PHE A 311 22.72 0.26 18.38
CA PHE A 311 23.55 -0.88 17.92
C PHE A 311 22.83 -2.24 18.02
N SER A 312 21.67 -2.32 18.66
CA SER A 312 20.87 -3.54 18.76
C SER A 312 19.69 -3.59 17.78
N SER A 313 19.63 -2.68 16.81
CA SER A 313 18.53 -2.62 15.84
C SER A 313 18.68 -3.68 14.76
N GLU A 314 17.60 -4.37 14.40
CA GLU A 314 17.54 -5.25 13.23
C GLU A 314 17.49 -4.39 11.96
N TRP A 315 18.45 -4.62 11.05
CA TRP A 315 18.58 -3.94 9.76
C TRP A 315 17.79 -4.68 8.67
N SER A 316 17.71 -4.09 7.48
CA SER A 316 17.09 -4.70 6.31
C SER A 316 17.65 -6.10 6.06
N PHE A 317 16.78 -7.09 5.94
CA PHE A 317 17.15 -8.46 5.56
C PHE A 317 17.41 -8.54 4.06
N ALA A 318 16.51 -7.99 3.25
CA ALA A 318 16.70 -7.83 1.81
C ALA A 318 16.36 -6.40 1.36
N GLN A 319 16.86 -5.98 0.20
CA GLN A 319 16.63 -4.63 -0.32
C GLN A 319 16.59 -4.54 -1.84
N PHE A 320 15.80 -3.62 -2.39
CA PHE A 320 15.76 -3.29 -3.81
C PHE A 320 15.89 -1.79 -4.00
N ARG A 321 16.72 -1.35 -4.96
CA ARG A 321 16.94 0.07 -5.26
C ARG A 321 16.00 0.53 -6.38
N LEU A 322 15.43 1.70 -6.19
CA LEU A 322 14.51 2.38 -7.08
C LEU A 322 15.06 3.77 -7.42
N LEU A 323 14.43 4.42 -8.40
CA LEU A 323 14.73 5.81 -8.71
C LEU A 323 14.28 6.71 -7.54
N GLU A 324 15.15 7.59 -7.07
CA GLU A 324 14.77 8.59 -6.07
C GLU A 324 13.81 9.64 -6.67
N GLY A 325 12.91 10.19 -5.84
CA GLY A 325 11.98 11.25 -6.24
C GLY A 325 10.60 10.79 -6.70
N SER A 326 10.37 9.49 -6.87
CA SER A 326 9.04 8.92 -7.13
C SER A 326 8.45 8.28 -5.87
N HIS A 327 7.12 8.18 -5.81
CA HIS A 327 6.38 7.58 -4.70
C HIS A 327 6.04 6.13 -5.02
N TYR A 328 6.54 5.21 -4.19
CA TYR A 328 6.37 3.77 -4.40
C TYR A 328 5.55 3.12 -3.30
N ILE A 329 4.55 2.31 -3.66
CA ILE A 329 3.84 1.43 -2.74
C ILE A 329 4.27 -0.02 -2.95
N VAL A 330 4.19 -0.83 -1.89
CA VAL A 330 4.69 -2.21 -1.88
C VAL A 330 3.65 -3.18 -1.38
N ALA A 331 3.67 -4.40 -1.92
CA ALA A 331 2.94 -5.56 -1.42
C ALA A 331 3.78 -6.83 -1.62
N PHE A 332 3.50 -7.89 -0.88
CA PHE A 332 4.09 -9.21 -1.17
C PHE A 332 3.31 -9.90 -2.28
N GLY A 333 4.00 -10.48 -3.27
CA GLY A 333 3.35 -11.23 -4.34
C GLY A 333 2.74 -12.55 -3.87
N HIS A 334 2.10 -13.28 -4.79
CA HIS A 334 1.53 -14.59 -4.50
C HIS A 334 2.60 -15.63 -4.11
N GLN A 335 3.78 -15.52 -4.73
CA GLN A 335 4.96 -16.29 -4.34
C GLN A 335 5.57 -15.69 -3.06
N LYS A 336 5.87 -16.56 -2.07
CA LYS A 336 6.20 -16.18 -0.68
C LYS A 336 7.40 -15.23 -0.53
N ASP A 337 8.29 -15.24 -1.51
CA ASP A 337 9.59 -14.57 -1.57
C ASP A 337 9.61 -13.46 -2.63
N THR A 338 8.44 -13.00 -3.07
CA THR A 338 8.31 -11.92 -4.05
C THR A 338 7.67 -10.67 -3.46
N VAL A 339 8.14 -9.51 -3.92
CA VAL A 339 7.61 -8.18 -3.61
C VAL A 339 7.15 -7.55 -4.92
N VAL A 340 5.93 -7.04 -4.93
CA VAL A 340 5.38 -6.20 -6.00
C VAL A 340 5.54 -4.75 -5.57
N ILE A 341 6.08 -3.91 -6.47
CA ILE A 341 6.34 -2.49 -6.22
C ILE A 341 5.65 -1.69 -7.33
N LEU A 342 4.84 -0.70 -6.95
CA LEU A 342 4.16 0.20 -7.88
C LEU A 342 4.62 1.63 -7.65
N GLY A 343 5.03 2.32 -8.71
CA GLY A 343 5.46 3.72 -8.66
C GLY A 343 4.45 4.67 -9.27
N MET A 344 4.35 5.89 -8.71
CA MET A 344 3.56 6.99 -9.28
C MET A 344 4.10 7.49 -10.64
N ASP A 345 5.24 6.99 -11.09
CA ASP A 345 5.81 7.13 -12.43
C ASP A 345 5.26 6.08 -13.44
N GLY A 346 4.29 5.27 -13.02
CA GLY A 346 3.70 4.20 -13.82
C GLY A 346 4.47 2.89 -13.78
N SER A 347 5.54 2.79 -13.00
CA SER A 347 6.34 1.57 -12.91
C SER A 347 5.64 0.47 -12.12
N PHE A 348 5.78 -0.76 -12.62
CA PHE A 348 5.46 -2.00 -11.93
C PHE A 348 6.73 -2.84 -11.90
N TYR A 349 7.14 -3.28 -10.72
CA TYR A 349 8.22 -4.25 -10.54
C TYR A 349 7.70 -5.48 -9.82
N ARG A 350 8.13 -6.67 -10.26
CA ARG A 350 8.15 -7.87 -9.42
C ARG A 350 9.59 -8.20 -9.09
N CYS A 351 9.93 -8.19 -7.80
CA CYS A 351 11.26 -8.51 -7.30
C CYS A 351 11.21 -9.76 -6.44
N GLN A 352 12.26 -10.57 -6.46
CA GLN A 352 12.42 -11.75 -5.63
C GLN A 352 13.60 -11.55 -4.67
N PHE A 353 13.45 -11.98 -3.42
CA PHE A 353 14.53 -11.99 -2.43
C PHE A 353 14.86 -13.42 -2.01
N ASP A 354 16.11 -13.70 -1.66
CA ASP A 354 16.48 -14.98 -1.06
C ASP A 354 15.94 -15.05 0.38
N PRO A 355 15.00 -15.94 0.71
CA PRO A 355 14.39 -16.00 2.05
C PRO A 355 15.34 -16.55 3.12
N THR A 356 16.50 -17.06 2.74
CA THR A 356 17.52 -17.62 3.65
C THR A 356 18.63 -16.61 3.90
N ASN A 357 19.18 -16.03 2.84
CA ASN A 357 20.36 -15.17 2.92
C ASN A 357 20.05 -13.67 2.80
N GLY A 358 18.86 -13.30 2.34
CA GLY A 358 18.48 -11.91 2.12
C GLY A 358 19.33 -11.26 1.02
N GLY A 359 19.75 -10.02 1.24
CA GLY A 359 20.62 -9.27 0.31
C GLY A 359 19.87 -8.45 -0.74
N GLU A 360 20.51 -8.21 -1.88
CA GLU A 360 19.90 -7.46 -2.99
C GLU A 360 18.85 -8.32 -3.71
N MET A 361 17.66 -7.77 -3.91
CA MET A 361 16.58 -8.47 -4.60
C MET A 361 16.82 -8.49 -6.11
N THR A 362 16.43 -9.60 -6.74
CA THR A 362 16.47 -9.74 -8.20
C THR A 362 15.16 -9.25 -8.82
N GLN A 363 15.23 -8.38 -9.82
CA GLN A 363 14.06 -8.00 -10.62
C GLN A 363 13.67 -9.17 -11.53
N LEU A 364 12.44 -9.67 -11.38
CA LEU A 364 11.86 -10.73 -12.23
C LEU A 364 11.04 -10.17 -13.38
N GLU A 365 10.29 -9.09 -13.13
CA GLU A 365 9.41 -8.47 -14.12
C GLU A 365 9.41 -6.95 -13.96
N TYR A 366 9.29 -6.23 -15.08
CA TYR A 366 9.08 -4.78 -15.12
C TYR A 366 8.08 -4.42 -16.21
N HIS A 367 7.14 -3.53 -15.88
CA HIS A 367 6.21 -2.90 -16.82
C HIS A 367 6.10 -1.41 -16.52
N ASN A 368 5.78 -0.59 -17.53
CA ASN A 368 5.24 0.74 -17.30
C ASN A 368 3.79 0.78 -17.79
N PHE A 369 2.83 0.78 -16.87
CA PHE A 369 1.41 0.62 -17.20
C PHE A 369 0.71 1.91 -17.68
N LEU A 370 1.45 3.02 -17.74
CA LEU A 370 0.97 4.29 -18.33
C LEU A 370 1.40 4.43 -19.79
N LYS A 371 2.52 3.80 -20.16
CA LYS A 371 3.01 3.82 -21.53
C LYS A 371 2.29 2.74 -22.33
N PRO A 372 1.92 3.00 -23.60
CA PRO A 372 1.54 1.93 -24.50
C PRO A 372 2.70 0.92 -24.57
N GLU A 373 2.41 -0.38 -24.61
CA GLU A 373 3.43 -1.34 -25.04
C GLU A 373 3.92 -0.86 -26.40
N GLU A 374 5.20 -0.50 -26.49
CA GLU A 374 5.84 -0.27 -27.79
C GLU A 374 5.61 -1.55 -28.58
N ALA A 375 4.84 -1.45 -29.67
CA ALA A 375 4.73 -2.54 -30.63
C ALA A 375 6.14 -2.76 -31.17
N PHE A 376 6.83 -3.74 -30.60
CA PHE A 376 8.15 -4.18 -31.00
C PHE A 376 8.18 -4.56 -32.48
#